data_AF-A0A4R4L9I2-F1
#
_entry.id   AF-A0A4R4L9I2-F1
#
_cell.length_a   1.000
_cell.length_b   1.000
_cell.length_c   1.000
_cell.angle_alpha   90.00
_cell.angle_beta   90.00
_cell.angle_gamma   90.00
#
_symmetry.space_group_name_H-M   'P 1'
#
loop_
_entity.id
_entity.type
_entity.pdbx_description
1 polymer ?
#
loop_
_entity_poly.entity_id
_entity_poly.type
_entity_poly.pdbx_seq_one_letter_code
_entity_poly.pdbx_strand_id
1 'polypeptide(L)'
;MTDFATSSAPADVVRRQYLASAAGDLEALRATLAPDVEWTEMAGFPLAGTYRTPEGVTSNVMERLAADWDDWTAHDDSYIVDGENVVVLARYTATNKATGEPIHVRVAHHFVVRGGLIVRFEQFVDTAKVREAMASSAA
;
A
#
# COMPACT_ATOMS: atom_id res chain seq x y z
N MET A 1 27.38 -6.83 7.88
CA MET A 1 26.36 -6.26 6.97
C MET A 1 25.13 -7.13 7.12
N THR A 2 24.04 -6.59 7.64
CA THR A 2 22.76 -7.31 7.65
C THR A 2 22.31 -7.44 6.19
N ASP A 3 21.96 -8.64 5.77
CA ASP A 3 21.39 -8.89 4.44
C ASP A 3 20.03 -8.18 4.34
N PHE A 4 19.79 -7.46 3.24
CA PHE A 4 18.53 -6.74 3.00
C PHE A 4 17.32 -7.66 3.18
N ALA A 5 17.44 -8.92 2.75
CA ALA A 5 16.37 -9.92 2.86
C ALA A 5 15.93 -10.20 4.31
N THR A 6 16.83 -10.02 5.28
CA THR A 6 16.62 -10.33 6.70
C THR A 6 16.71 -9.11 7.61
N SER A 7 16.91 -7.92 7.04
CA SER A 7 17.03 -6.68 7.79
C SER A 7 15.73 -6.32 8.52
N SER A 8 15.89 -5.96 9.79
CA SER A 8 14.83 -5.45 10.66
C SER A 8 14.79 -3.92 10.72
N ALA A 9 15.65 -3.23 9.96
CA ALA A 9 15.60 -1.78 9.84
C ALA A 9 14.25 -1.34 9.25
N PRO A 10 13.57 -0.33 9.80
CA PRO A 10 12.23 0.08 9.36
C PRO A 10 12.11 0.34 7.85
N ALA A 11 13.08 1.06 7.26
CA ALA A 11 13.08 1.33 5.82
C ALA A 11 13.21 0.05 4.98
N ASP A 12 14.03 -0.91 5.40
CA ASP A 12 14.22 -2.17 4.67
C ASP A 12 12.96 -3.04 4.73
N VAL A 13 12.29 -3.10 5.89
CA VAL A 13 11.02 -3.81 6.05
C VAL A 13 9.95 -3.21 5.14
N VAL A 14 9.79 -1.89 5.16
CA VAL A 14 8.81 -1.20 4.29
C VAL A 14 9.16 -1.39 2.82
N ARG A 15 10.44 -1.31 2.45
CA ARG A 15 10.87 -1.54 1.06
C ARG A 15 10.62 -2.97 0.60
N ARG A 16 10.80 -3.98 1.46
CA ARG A 16 10.42 -5.37 1.16
C ARG A 16 8.92 -5.51 0.94
N GLN A 17 8.10 -4.78 1.71
CA GLN A 17 6.66 -4.75 1.46
C GLN A 17 6.37 -4.20 0.05
N TYR A 18 6.96 -3.06 -0.32
CA TYR A 18 6.71 -2.44 -1.64
C TYR A 18 7.11 -3.37 -2.78
N LEU A 19 8.26 -4.03 -2.66
CA LEU A 19 8.73 -5.01 -3.65
C LEU A 19 7.77 -6.20 -3.77
N ALA A 20 7.30 -6.74 -2.64
CA ALA A 20 6.32 -7.83 -2.64
C ALA A 20 4.99 -7.40 -3.27
N SER A 21 4.52 -6.19 -2.94
CA SER A 21 3.30 -5.62 -3.52
C SER A 21 3.41 -5.45 -5.03
N ALA A 22 4.53 -4.91 -5.53
CA ALA A 22 4.77 -4.72 -6.96
C ALA A 22 4.91 -6.05 -7.72
N ALA A 23 5.41 -7.09 -7.06
CA ALA A 23 5.51 -8.44 -7.62
C ALA A 23 4.20 -9.25 -7.53
N GLY A 24 3.18 -8.75 -6.83
CA GLY A 24 1.97 -9.53 -6.52
C GLY A 24 2.23 -10.71 -5.57
N ASP A 25 3.35 -10.71 -4.84
CA ASP A 25 3.73 -11.77 -3.91
C ASP A 25 3.04 -11.56 -2.55
N LEU A 26 1.84 -12.11 -2.43
CA LEU A 26 1.02 -11.97 -1.23
C LEU A 26 1.65 -12.67 0.00
N GLU A 27 2.44 -13.71 -0.20
CA GLU A 27 3.12 -14.40 0.90
C GLU A 27 4.25 -13.55 1.46
N ALA A 28 5.13 -13.04 0.60
CA ALA A 28 6.20 -12.14 0.99
C ALA A 28 5.65 -10.85 1.61
N LEU A 29 4.54 -10.33 1.09
CA LEU A 29 3.86 -9.17 1.65
C LEU A 29 3.39 -9.45 3.08
N ARG A 30 2.65 -10.54 3.30
CA ARG A 30 2.17 -10.93 4.64
C ARG A 30 3.31 -11.16 5.62
N ALA A 31 4.46 -11.68 5.15
CA ALA A 31 5.63 -11.90 5.99
C ALA A 31 6.25 -10.61 6.55
N THR A 32 5.92 -9.44 5.98
CA THR A 32 6.33 -8.13 6.53
C THR A 32 5.39 -7.58 7.60
N LEU A 33 4.21 -8.17 7.78
CA LEU A 33 3.15 -7.66 8.65
C LEU A 33 3.14 -8.36 10.01
N ALA A 34 2.88 -7.61 11.07
CA ALA A 34 2.63 -8.19 12.38
C ALA A 34 1.29 -8.94 12.39
N PRO A 35 1.13 -10.00 13.23
CA PRO A 35 -0.14 -10.72 13.35
C PRO A 35 -1.33 -9.82 13.73
N ASP A 36 -1.06 -8.74 14.46
CA ASP A 36 -2.01 -7.73 14.96
C ASP A 36 -1.89 -6.38 14.22
N VAL A 37 -1.38 -6.39 12.98
CA VAL A 37 -1.22 -5.18 12.15
C VAL A 37 -2.53 -4.38 12.04
N GLU A 38 -2.46 -3.05 12.17
CA GLU A 38 -3.55 -2.15 11.82
C GLU A 38 -3.27 -1.45 10.49
N TRP A 39 -3.98 -1.83 9.44
CA TRP A 39 -3.84 -1.25 8.10
C TRP A 39 -5.04 -0.39 7.77
N THR A 40 -4.86 0.92 7.72
CA THR A 40 -5.94 1.89 7.47
C THR A 40 -5.87 2.49 6.08
N GLU A 41 -6.85 2.12 5.25
CA GLU A 41 -7.12 2.79 3.98
C GLU A 41 -7.93 4.07 4.25
N MET A 42 -7.57 5.17 3.58
CA MET A 42 -8.14 6.49 3.86
C MET A 42 -9.66 6.48 3.71
N ALA A 43 -10.40 7.22 4.54
CA ALA A 43 -11.88 7.20 4.54
C ALA A 43 -12.52 7.56 3.17
N GLY A 44 -11.84 8.37 2.37
CA GLY A 44 -12.28 8.72 1.02
C GLY A 44 -11.93 7.66 -0.03
N PHE A 45 -11.01 6.73 0.26
CA PHE A 45 -10.57 5.70 -0.68
C PHE A 45 -11.67 4.65 -0.90
N PRO A 46 -11.76 3.99 -2.07
CA PRO A 46 -12.80 2.98 -2.33
C PRO A 46 -12.79 1.81 -1.35
N LEU A 47 -11.61 1.46 -0.82
CA LEU A 47 -11.38 0.37 0.13
C LEU A 47 -11.26 0.88 1.58
N ALA A 48 -11.87 2.02 1.89
CA ALA A 48 -11.82 2.64 3.21
C ALA A 48 -12.12 1.67 4.35
N GLY A 49 -11.29 1.73 5.41
CA GLY A 49 -11.45 0.90 6.60
C GLY A 49 -10.12 0.60 7.26
N THR A 50 -10.19 -0.08 8.41
CA THR A 50 -9.01 -0.61 9.11
C THR A 50 -9.05 -2.13 9.16
N TYR A 51 -8.11 -2.77 8.48
CA TYR A 51 -7.92 -4.22 8.45
C TYR A 51 -6.93 -4.65 9.53
N ARG A 52 -7.25 -5.70 10.28
CA ARG A 52 -6.55 -6.07 11.53
C ARG A 52 -5.80 -7.41 11.50
N THR A 53 -5.58 -7.96 10.32
CA THR A 53 -4.82 -9.20 10.13
C THR A 53 -4.06 -9.13 8.80
N PRO A 54 -2.90 -9.81 8.66
CA PRO A 54 -2.17 -9.87 7.40
C PRO A 54 -3.00 -10.38 6.21
N GLU A 55 -3.82 -11.40 6.45
CA GLU A 55 -4.75 -11.93 5.44
C GLU A 55 -5.87 -10.95 5.10
N GLY A 56 -6.37 -10.21 6.10
CA GLY A 56 -7.35 -9.15 5.90
C GLY A 56 -6.81 -8.04 5.00
N VAL A 57 -5.51 -7.69 5.13
CA VAL A 57 -4.85 -6.73 4.23
C VAL A 57 -4.80 -7.26 2.80
N THR A 58 -4.31 -8.49 2.57
CA THR A 58 -4.19 -9.01 1.20
C THR A 58 -5.53 -9.21 0.51
N SER A 59 -6.51 -9.78 1.21
CA SER A 59 -7.82 -10.11 0.63
C SER A 59 -8.71 -8.88 0.38
N ASN A 60 -8.64 -7.87 1.25
CA ASN A 60 -9.51 -6.69 1.14
C ASN A 60 -8.86 -5.49 0.47
N VAL A 61 -7.53 -5.46 0.35
CA VAL A 61 -6.80 -4.37 -0.31
C VAL A 61 -6.17 -4.87 -1.61
N MET A 62 -5.16 -5.74 -1.53
CA MET A 62 -4.33 -6.10 -2.67
C MET A 62 -5.12 -6.82 -3.77
N GLU A 63 -5.92 -7.82 -3.40
CA GLU A 63 -6.75 -8.58 -4.33
C GLU A 63 -7.87 -7.73 -4.94
N ARG A 64 -8.45 -6.79 -4.16
CA ARG A 64 -9.50 -5.89 -4.65
C ARG A 64 -8.95 -4.87 -5.63
N LEU A 65 -7.77 -4.30 -5.36
CA LEU A 65 -7.07 -3.44 -6.30
C LEU A 65 -6.74 -4.17 -7.60
N ALA A 66 -6.19 -5.38 -7.50
CA ALA A 66 -5.90 -6.22 -8.68
C ALA A 66 -7.16 -6.64 -9.44
N ALA A 67 -8.31 -6.75 -8.77
CA ALA A 67 -9.59 -7.05 -9.42
C ALA A 67 -10.09 -5.85 -10.24
N ASP A 68 -10.03 -4.64 -9.69
CA ASP A 68 -10.66 -3.45 -10.28
C ASP A 68 -9.73 -2.62 -11.21
N TRP A 69 -8.41 -2.82 -11.10
CA TRP A 69 -7.42 -2.00 -11.80
C TRP A 69 -6.40 -2.85 -12.58
N ASP A 70 -6.04 -2.38 -13.76
CA ASP A 70 -4.89 -2.86 -14.53
C ASP A 70 -3.62 -2.11 -14.11
N ASP A 71 -2.50 -2.83 -14.06
CA ASP A 71 -1.16 -2.30 -13.79
C ASP A 71 -1.02 -1.44 -12.53
N TRP A 72 -1.82 -1.74 -11.49
CA TRP A 72 -1.77 -1.03 -10.21
C TRP A 72 -0.36 -1.09 -9.60
N THR A 73 0.30 0.06 -9.52
CA THR A 73 1.68 0.17 -9.05
C THR A 73 1.82 1.33 -8.07
N ALA A 74 2.45 1.06 -6.92
CA ALA A 74 2.88 2.08 -5.97
C ALA A 74 4.38 2.33 -6.12
N HIS A 75 4.75 3.51 -6.63
CA HIS A 75 6.14 3.92 -6.85
C HIS A 75 6.70 4.55 -5.56
N ASP A 76 7.64 3.89 -4.91
CA ASP A 76 8.25 4.32 -3.64
C ASP A 76 9.40 5.32 -3.84
N ASP A 77 9.05 6.61 -4.01
CA ASP A 77 10.02 7.63 -4.42
C ASP A 77 11.01 8.03 -3.30
N SER A 78 10.55 8.17 -2.05
CA SER A 78 11.38 8.67 -0.95
C SER A 78 10.92 8.16 0.41
N TYR A 79 11.90 7.79 1.24
CA TYR A 79 11.69 7.28 2.59
C TYR A 79 12.21 8.30 3.60
N ILE A 80 11.35 8.72 4.53
CA ILE A 80 11.70 9.55 5.68
C ILE A 80 11.55 8.67 6.93
N VAL A 81 12.64 8.48 7.67
CA VAL A 81 12.70 7.54 8.80
C VAL A 81 12.98 8.29 10.09
N ASP A 82 12.18 8.03 11.12
CA ASP A 82 12.37 8.53 12.48
C ASP A 82 11.98 7.46 13.51
N GLY A 83 13.01 6.79 14.07
CA GLY A 83 12.81 5.64 14.96
C GLY A 83 12.03 4.51 14.28
N GLU A 84 10.89 4.12 14.86
CA GLU A 84 9.98 3.12 14.30
C GLU A 84 9.13 3.64 13.13
N ASN A 85 9.08 4.96 12.92
CA ASN A 85 8.24 5.58 11.91
C ASN A 85 8.94 5.64 10.55
N VAL A 86 8.18 5.31 9.50
CA VAL A 86 8.60 5.48 8.12
C VAL A 86 7.48 6.18 7.36
N VAL A 87 7.76 7.34 6.79
CA VAL A 87 6.88 7.97 5.80
C VAL A 87 7.46 7.71 4.43
N VAL A 88 6.65 7.14 3.54
CA VAL A 88 7.01 6.98 2.13
C VAL A 88 6.21 7.97 1.31
N LEU A 89 6.91 8.88 0.63
CA LEU A 89 6.32 9.74 -0.39
C LEU A 89 6.36 8.96 -1.71
N ALA A 90 5.19 8.75 -2.29
CA ALA A 90 5.00 7.83 -3.39
C ALA A 90 3.99 8.34 -4.42
N ARG A 91 3.78 7.54 -5.47
CA ARG A 91 2.75 7.75 -6.49
C ARG A 91 2.02 6.46 -6.78
N TYR A 92 0.73 6.55 -7.10
CA TYR A 92 0.02 5.45 -7.74
C TYR A 92 -0.11 5.69 -9.23
N THR A 93 0.05 4.61 -10.00
CA THR A 93 -0.37 4.53 -11.40
C THR A 93 -1.21 3.27 -11.58
N ALA A 94 -2.31 3.40 -12.31
CA ALA A 94 -3.18 2.28 -12.68
C ALA A 94 -4.18 2.72 -13.75
N THR A 95 -4.85 1.77 -14.40
CA THR A 95 -6.02 2.04 -15.26
C THR A 95 -7.22 1.32 -14.70
N ASN A 96 -8.34 2.00 -14.51
CA ASN A 96 -9.54 1.33 -14.01
C ASN A 96 -10.12 0.42 -15.10
N LYS A 97 -10.36 -0.85 -14.78
CA LYS A 97 -10.82 -1.84 -15.78
C LYS A 97 -12.23 -1.56 -16.31
N ALA A 98 -13.09 -0.97 -15.48
CA ALA A 98 -14.48 -0.74 -15.83
C ALA A 98 -14.66 0.50 -16.72
N THR A 99 -13.89 1.56 -16.48
CA THR A 99 -14.02 2.85 -17.18
C THR A 99 -12.95 3.07 -18.24
N GLY A 100 -11.79 2.40 -18.14
CA GLY A 100 -10.61 2.68 -18.96
C GLY A 100 -9.86 3.96 -18.54
N GLU A 101 -10.28 4.63 -17.47
CA GLU A 101 -9.66 5.88 -17.03
C GLU A 101 -8.37 5.62 -16.22
N PRO A 102 -7.26 6.30 -16.55
CA PRO A 102 -6.02 6.17 -15.81
C PRO A 102 -5.98 7.04 -14.56
N ILE A 103 -5.20 6.61 -13.56
CA ILE A 103 -4.78 7.46 -12.44
C ILE A 103 -3.27 7.67 -12.47
N HIS A 104 -2.86 8.88 -12.10
CA HIS A 104 -1.50 9.20 -11.71
C HIS A 104 -1.57 10.18 -10.53
N VAL A 105 -1.57 9.65 -9.30
CA VAL A 105 -1.82 10.46 -8.09
C VAL A 105 -0.66 10.38 -7.10
N ARG A 106 -0.44 11.45 -6.35
CA ARG A 106 0.50 11.44 -5.21
C ARG A 106 -0.15 10.73 -4.03
N VAL A 107 0.67 10.03 -3.26
CA VAL A 107 0.28 9.39 -2.00
C VAL A 107 1.42 9.52 -0.99
N ALA A 108 1.07 9.69 0.28
CA ALA A 108 1.96 9.43 1.39
C ALA A 108 1.46 8.21 2.15
N HIS A 109 2.37 7.31 2.50
CA HIS A 109 2.09 6.22 3.42
C HIS A 109 2.86 6.45 4.70
N HIS A 110 2.19 6.32 5.84
CA HIS A 110 2.86 6.25 7.14
C HIS A 110 2.85 4.81 7.63
N PHE A 111 4.03 4.30 7.93
CA PHE A 111 4.24 2.99 8.54
C PHE A 111 4.83 3.16 9.93
N VAL A 112 4.45 2.25 10.83
CA VAL A 112 5.18 1.98 12.08
C VAL A 112 5.72 0.56 12.02
N VAL A 113 7.04 0.43 12.17
CA VAL A 113 7.75 -0.85 12.17
C VAL A 113 8.33 -1.11 13.55
N ARG A 114 7.96 -2.24 14.14
CA ARG A 114 8.42 -2.67 15.47
C ARG A 114 8.85 -4.13 15.42
N GLY A 115 10.02 -4.42 15.97
CA GLY A 115 10.55 -5.79 15.97
C GLY A 115 10.75 -6.39 14.57
N GLY A 116 10.97 -5.56 13.55
CA GLY A 116 11.13 -5.99 12.16
C GLY A 116 9.84 -6.29 11.41
N LEU A 117 8.68 -5.91 11.96
CA LEU A 117 7.36 -6.10 11.35
C LEU A 117 6.56 -4.80 11.31
N ILE A 118 5.75 -4.60 10.28
CA ILE A 118 4.80 -3.49 10.16
C ILE A 118 3.64 -3.76 11.11
N VAL A 119 3.49 -2.89 12.12
CA VAL A 119 2.39 -2.96 13.10
C VAL A 119 1.28 -1.96 12.77
N ARG A 120 1.57 -0.89 12.03
CA ARG A 120 0.58 0.08 11.58
C ARG A 120 0.91 0.61 10.19
N PHE A 121 -0.13 0.80 9.39
CA PHE A 121 -0.11 1.50 8.11
C PHE A 121 -1.27 2.49 8.04
N GLU A 122 -1.03 3.67 7.46
CA GLU A 122 -2.08 4.64 7.13
C GLU A 122 -1.80 5.32 5.79
N GLN A 123 -2.83 5.35 4.94
CA GLN A 123 -2.79 5.93 3.60
C GLN A 123 -3.28 7.38 3.58
N PHE A 124 -2.56 8.23 2.84
CA PHE A 124 -2.95 9.62 2.55
C PHE A 124 -2.82 9.88 1.05
N VAL A 125 -3.91 9.76 0.32
CA VAL A 125 -3.94 9.85 -1.16
C VAL A 125 -5.00 10.84 -1.64
N ASP A 126 -4.87 11.32 -2.88
CA ASP A 126 -5.92 12.07 -3.57
C ASP A 126 -7.11 11.15 -3.91
N THR A 127 -7.94 10.91 -2.89
CA THR A 127 -9.11 10.02 -2.98
C THR A 127 -10.17 10.51 -3.96
N ALA A 128 -10.25 11.82 -4.20
CA ALA A 128 -11.16 12.40 -5.18
C ALA A 128 -10.77 11.95 -6.61
N LYS A 129 -9.48 12.02 -6.95
CA LYS A 129 -8.98 11.57 -8.26
C LYS A 129 -9.14 10.07 -8.48
N VAL A 130 -8.93 9.26 -7.45
CA VAL A 130 -9.16 7.81 -7.54
C VAL A 130 -10.64 7.52 -7.83
N ARG A 131 -11.56 8.18 -7.12
CA ARG A 131 -13.00 8.00 -7.34
C ARG A 131 -13.47 8.53 -8.70
N GLU A 132 -12.92 9.63 -9.17
CA GLU A 132 -13.21 10.20 -10.50
C GLU A 132 -12.94 9.16 -11.59
N ALA A 133 -11.79 8.49 -11.56
CA ALA A 133 -11.45 7.44 -12.52
C ALA A 133 -12.33 6.18 -12.41
N MET A 134 -12.95 5.92 -11.24
CA MET A 134 -13.88 4.80 -11.07
C MET A 134 -15.32 5.13 -11.47
N ALA A 135 -15.67 6.42 -11.54
CA ALA A 135 -17.00 6.84 -11.94
C ALA A 135 -17.12 6.72 -13.47
N SER A 136 -18.13 6.01 -13.95
CA SER A 136 -18.45 6.01 -15.38
C SER A 136 -18.80 7.44 -15.79
N SER A 137 -18.13 7.97 -16.82
CA SER A 137 -18.58 9.19 -17.48
C SER A 137 -19.99 8.93 -18.01
N ALA A 138 -20.99 9.55 -17.39
CA ALA A 138 -22.33 9.58 -17.97
C ALA A 138 -22.20 10.24 -19.35
N ALA A 139 -22.52 9.47 -20.39
CA ALA A 139 -22.67 9.97 -21.75
C ALA A 139 -23.80 11.00 -21.85
#